data_AF-A0A7J4I7B1-F1
#
_entry.id   AF-A0A7J4I7B1-F1
#
_cell.length_a   1.000
_cell.length_b   1.000
_cell.length_c   1.000
_cell.angle_alpha   90.00
_cell.angle_beta   90.00
_cell.angle_gamma   90.00
#
_symmetry.space_group_name_H-M   'P 1'
#
loop_
_entity.id
_entity.type
_entity.pdbx_description
1 polymer ?
#
loop_
_entity_poly.entity_id
_entity_poly.type
_entity_poly.pdbx_seq_one_letter_code
_entity_poly.pdbx_strand_id
1 'polypeptide(L)'
;MEEIVRRDIMETLEQAVFSLKEADAFRVKELSNTVIHNASIFQDEDSLSVAVLLYALSKTMERGRIDLAGISQIIARAKSALQTFNIDEFRLANKMALRKISETDSRLKLFVNSVIEQAQLRKGSRICMHGVSVARTASILGISRWELMQYLGRTGFHEDMPETVNSASRLALAMKVFGA
;
A
#
# COMPACT_ATOMS: atom_id res chain seq x y z
N MET A 1 -2.29 -18.01 -1.50
CA MET A 1 -3.29 -16.94 -1.40
C MET A 1 -4.55 -17.52 -0.79
N GLU A 2 -5.06 -16.90 0.28
CA GLU A 2 -6.34 -17.30 0.89
C GLU A 2 -7.53 -16.80 0.06
N GLU A 3 -8.68 -17.48 0.16
CA GLU A 3 -9.85 -17.18 -0.67
C GLU A 3 -10.47 -15.80 -0.37
N ILE A 4 -10.35 -15.32 0.87
CA ILE A 4 -10.81 -13.97 1.26
C ILE A 4 -9.92 -12.92 0.58
N VAL A 5 -8.60 -13.13 0.63
CA VAL A 5 -7.61 -12.26 -0.02
C VAL A 5 -7.81 -12.23 -1.53
N ARG A 6 -8.02 -13.39 -2.16
CA ARG A 6 -8.26 -13.49 -3.61
C ARG A 6 -9.45 -12.63 -4.05
N ARG A 7 -10.57 -12.72 -3.32
CA ARG A 7 -11.77 -11.93 -3.60
C ARG A 7 -11.55 -10.43 -3.40
N ASP A 8 -10.91 -10.04 -2.32
CA ASP A 8 -10.57 -8.64 -2.04
C ASP A 8 -9.69 -8.03 -3.14
N ILE A 9 -8.66 -8.78 -3.58
CA ILE A 9 -7.80 -8.36 -4.70
C ILE A 9 -8.61 -8.27 -6.00
N MET A 10 -9.47 -9.24 -6.30
CA MET A 10 -10.28 -9.23 -7.53
C MET A 10 -11.21 -8.02 -7.59
N GLU A 11 -11.91 -7.71 -6.48
CA GLU A 11 -12.78 -6.54 -6.38
C GLU A 11 -11.98 -5.23 -6.54
N THR A 12 -10.81 -5.17 -5.91
CA THR A 12 -9.88 -4.05 -6.03
C THR A 12 -9.46 -3.84 -7.49
N LEU A 13 -9.03 -4.89 -8.19
CA LEU A 13 -8.58 -4.80 -9.58
C LEU A 13 -9.72 -4.37 -10.51
N GLU A 14 -10.95 -4.79 -10.22
CA GLU A 14 -12.15 -4.34 -10.95
C GLU A 14 -12.39 -2.84 -10.76
N GLN A 15 -12.35 -2.35 -9.52
CA GLN A 15 -12.50 -0.92 -9.25
C GLN A 15 -11.35 -0.10 -9.85
N ALA A 16 -10.14 -0.65 -9.89
CA ALA A 16 -9.00 -0.04 -10.55
C ALA A 16 -9.22 0.08 -12.06
N VAL A 17 -9.67 -0.98 -12.73
CA VAL A 17 -10.02 -0.95 -14.17
C VAL A 17 -11.06 0.12 -14.46
N PHE A 18 -12.09 0.24 -13.62
CA PHE A 18 -13.10 1.30 -13.75
C PHE A 18 -12.49 2.69 -13.61
N SER A 19 -11.71 2.92 -12.55
CA SER A 19 -11.09 4.22 -12.27
C SER A 19 -10.11 4.66 -13.36
N LEU A 20 -9.45 3.71 -14.03
CA LEU A 20 -8.56 3.99 -15.16
C LEU A 20 -9.31 4.42 -16.42
N LYS A 21 -10.52 3.89 -16.66
CA LYS A 21 -11.37 4.33 -17.78
C LYS A 21 -11.82 5.78 -17.60
N GLU A 22 -12.12 6.17 -16.36
CA GLU A 22 -12.50 7.54 -15.99
C GLU A 22 -11.30 8.48 -15.80
N ALA A 23 -10.06 7.98 -15.96
CA ALA A 23 -8.82 8.71 -15.67
C ALA A 23 -8.77 9.33 -14.26
N ASP A 24 -9.44 8.73 -13.28
CA ASP A 24 -9.56 9.24 -11.91
C ASP A 24 -8.36 8.80 -11.04
N ALA A 25 -7.29 9.60 -11.07
CA ALA A 25 -6.08 9.34 -10.30
C ALA A 25 -6.32 9.34 -8.79
N PHE A 26 -7.26 10.16 -8.30
CA PHE A 26 -7.57 10.25 -6.88
C PHE A 26 -8.20 8.94 -6.38
N ARG A 27 -9.16 8.40 -7.13
CA ARG A 27 -9.80 7.13 -6.80
C ARG A 27 -8.83 5.95 -6.83
N VAL A 28 -7.91 5.91 -7.80
CA VAL A 28 -6.84 4.88 -7.82
C VAL A 28 -5.95 4.97 -6.58
N LYS A 29 -5.64 6.18 -6.12
CA LYS A 29 -4.87 6.40 -4.90
C LYS A 29 -5.62 5.93 -3.65
N GLU A 30 -6.91 6.22 -3.55
CA GLU A 30 -7.75 5.76 -2.44
C GLU A 30 -7.87 4.24 -2.41
N LEU A 31 -8.04 3.58 -3.56
CA LEU A 31 -8.00 2.12 -3.67
C LEU A 31 -6.68 1.56 -3.13
N SER A 32 -5.53 2.17 -3.47
CA SER A 32 -4.25 1.75 -2.92
C SER A 32 -4.21 1.84 -1.38
N ASN A 33 -4.83 2.86 -0.79
CA ASN A 33 -4.86 3.03 0.66
C ASN A 33 -5.69 1.94 1.34
N THR A 34 -6.85 1.61 0.78
CA THR A 34 -7.74 0.55 1.27
C THR A 34 -7.06 -0.81 1.21
N VAL A 35 -6.43 -1.16 0.08
CA VAL A 35 -5.74 -2.45 -0.07
C VAL A 35 -4.61 -2.60 0.94
N ILE A 36 -3.87 -1.52 1.23
CA ILE A 36 -2.78 -1.58 2.21
C ILE A 36 -3.31 -1.79 3.62
N HIS A 37 -4.45 -1.17 3.94
CA HIS A 37 -5.11 -1.41 5.22
C HIS A 37 -5.48 -2.89 5.37
N ASN A 38 -6.12 -3.48 4.36
CA ASN A 38 -6.48 -4.90 4.35
C ASN A 38 -5.23 -5.80 4.39
N ALA A 39 -4.23 -5.52 3.55
CA ALA A 39 -2.99 -6.28 3.50
C ALA A 39 -2.21 -6.25 4.82
N SER A 40 -2.29 -5.15 5.58
CA SER A 40 -1.66 -5.06 6.90
C SER A 40 -2.30 -5.98 7.95
N ILE A 41 -3.60 -6.25 7.79
CA ILE A 41 -4.35 -7.17 8.65
C ILE A 41 -4.00 -8.62 8.29
N PHE A 42 -3.96 -8.95 7.00
CA PHE A 42 -3.76 -10.32 6.52
C PHE A 42 -2.29 -10.72 6.27
N GLN A 43 -1.35 -9.76 6.29
CA GLN A 43 0.08 -9.96 6.00
C GLN A 43 0.35 -10.66 4.65
N ASP A 44 -0.52 -10.47 3.66
CA ASP A 44 -0.42 -11.12 2.34
C ASP A 44 0.42 -10.30 1.34
N GLU A 45 1.42 -10.97 0.75
CA GLU A 45 2.37 -10.38 -0.21
C GLU A 45 1.71 -9.93 -1.52
N ASP A 46 0.68 -10.65 -1.97
CA ASP A 46 -0.01 -10.37 -3.24
C ASP A 46 -0.87 -9.10 -3.11
N SER A 47 -1.57 -8.91 -1.99
CA SER A 47 -2.28 -7.66 -1.68
C SER A 47 -1.33 -6.48 -1.56
N LEU A 48 -0.18 -6.64 -0.91
CA LEU A 48 0.86 -5.59 -0.84
C LEU A 48 1.38 -5.21 -2.23
N SER A 49 1.56 -6.19 -3.11
CA SER A 49 2.01 -5.97 -4.49
C SER A 49 0.99 -5.16 -5.30
N VAL A 50 -0.31 -5.45 -5.12
CA VAL A 50 -1.41 -4.71 -5.79
C VAL A 50 -1.51 -3.29 -5.27
N ALA A 51 -1.43 -3.10 -3.96
CA ALA A 51 -1.38 -1.79 -3.34
C ALA A 51 -0.29 -0.88 -3.91
N VAL A 52 0.92 -1.43 -4.04
CA VAL A 52 2.07 -0.74 -4.63
C VAL A 52 1.81 -0.37 -6.08
N LEU A 53 1.28 -1.31 -6.88
CA LEU A 53 0.90 -1.05 -8.27
C LEU A 53 -0.05 0.14 -8.38
N LEU A 54 -1.13 0.14 -7.59
CA LEU A 54 -2.14 1.19 -7.64
C LEU A 54 -1.59 2.56 -7.24
N TYR A 55 -0.74 2.61 -6.20
CA TYR A 55 -0.11 3.87 -5.80
C TYR A 55 0.83 4.41 -6.90
N ALA A 56 1.66 3.55 -7.49
CA ALA A 56 2.54 3.94 -8.58
C ALA A 56 1.72 4.44 -9.78
N LEU A 57 0.62 3.77 -10.07
CA LEU A 57 -0.29 4.15 -11.13
C LEU A 57 -0.95 5.51 -10.88
N SER A 58 -1.49 5.76 -9.68
CA SER A 58 -2.10 7.06 -9.36
C SER A 58 -1.10 8.20 -9.49
N LYS A 59 0.15 8.00 -9.05
CA LYS A 59 1.22 9.00 -9.17
C LYS A 59 1.66 9.26 -10.59
N THR A 60 1.59 8.25 -11.45
CA THR A 60 1.92 8.40 -12.86
C THR A 60 0.77 9.06 -13.63
N MET A 61 -0.48 8.77 -13.25
CA MET A 61 -1.67 9.45 -13.77
C MET A 61 -1.67 10.96 -13.47
N GLU A 62 -1.31 11.36 -12.24
CA GLU A 62 -1.17 12.77 -11.84
C GLU A 62 -0.19 13.55 -12.75
N ARG A 63 0.73 12.87 -13.45
CA ARG A 63 1.76 13.47 -14.32
C ARG A 63 1.37 13.53 -15.81
N GLY A 64 0.24 12.93 -16.20
CA GLY A 64 -0.41 13.14 -17.50
C GLY A 64 0.24 12.50 -18.72
N ARG A 65 1.15 11.53 -18.57
CA ARG A 65 1.78 10.82 -19.72
C ARG A 65 1.80 9.31 -19.47
N ILE A 66 0.66 8.64 -19.61
CA ILE A 66 0.60 7.19 -19.40
C ILE A 66 -0.39 6.52 -20.33
N ASP A 67 -0.04 5.33 -20.82
CA ASP A 67 -0.93 4.44 -21.57
C ASP A 67 -1.92 3.75 -20.61
N LEU A 68 -2.99 4.48 -20.25
CA LEU A 68 -4.05 3.97 -19.38
C LEU A 68 -4.75 2.76 -19.96
N ALA A 69 -4.97 2.74 -21.28
CA ALA A 69 -5.67 1.65 -21.95
C ALA A 69 -4.86 0.36 -21.87
N GLY A 70 -3.57 0.41 -22.19
CA GLY A 70 -2.70 -0.75 -22.12
C GLY A 70 -2.43 -1.23 -20.70
N ILE A 71 -2.40 -0.34 -19.70
CA ILE A 71 -2.30 -0.75 -18.29
C ILE A 71 -3.61 -1.37 -17.81
N SER A 72 -4.75 -0.79 -18.17
CA SER A 72 -6.08 -1.32 -17.85
C SER A 72 -6.27 -2.74 -18.39
N GLN A 73 -5.78 -3.03 -19.60
CA GLN A 73 -5.77 -4.39 -20.15
C GLN A 73 -4.92 -5.37 -19.33
N ILE A 74 -3.75 -4.94 -18.85
CA ILE A 74 -2.89 -5.81 -18.02
C ILE A 74 -3.55 -6.07 -16.66
N ILE A 75 -4.17 -5.07 -16.05
CA ILE A 75 -4.90 -5.22 -14.77
C ILE A 75 -6.13 -6.11 -14.97
N ALA A 76 -6.85 -5.99 -16.09
CA ALA A 76 -7.95 -6.89 -16.42
C ALA A 76 -7.47 -8.34 -16.60
N ARG A 77 -6.30 -8.55 -17.23
CA ARG A 77 -5.67 -9.87 -17.34
C ARG A 77 -5.30 -10.44 -15.96
N ALA A 78 -4.77 -9.62 -15.06
CA ALA A 78 -4.48 -10.01 -13.68
C ALA A 78 -5.76 -10.47 -12.95
N LYS A 79 -6.88 -9.75 -13.13
CA LYS A 79 -8.20 -10.16 -12.60
C LYS A 79 -8.64 -11.51 -13.16
N SER A 80 -8.56 -11.72 -14.48
CA SER A 80 -8.95 -12.99 -15.11
C SER A 80 -8.07 -14.17 -14.68
N ALA A 81 -6.80 -13.93 -14.40
CA ALA A 81 -5.90 -14.93 -13.84
C ALA A 81 -6.37 -15.39 -12.44
N LEU A 82 -6.80 -14.44 -11.59
CA LEU A 82 -7.37 -14.78 -10.27
C LEU A 82 -8.71 -15.51 -10.38
N GLN A 83 -9.54 -15.21 -11.39
CA GLN A 83 -10.79 -15.94 -11.66
C GLN A 83 -10.54 -17.41 -12.01
N THR A 84 -9.44 -17.69 -12.71
CA THR A 84 -9.04 -19.05 -13.13
C THR A 84 -8.10 -19.73 -12.13
N PHE A 85 -7.93 -19.15 -10.93
CA PHE A 85 -7.03 -19.63 -9.87
C PHE A 85 -5.55 -19.73 -10.30
N ASN A 86 -5.15 -19.01 -11.35
CA ASN A 86 -3.78 -18.97 -11.83
C ASN A 86 -3.00 -17.84 -11.15
N ILE A 87 -2.46 -18.14 -9.97
CA ILE A 87 -1.74 -17.16 -9.14
C ILE A 87 -0.43 -16.71 -9.78
N ASP A 88 0.27 -17.60 -10.48
CA ASP A 88 1.53 -17.28 -11.15
C ASP A 88 1.33 -16.28 -12.29
N GLU A 89 0.28 -16.48 -13.09
CA GLU A 89 -0.11 -15.57 -14.15
C GLU A 89 -0.56 -14.20 -13.59
N PHE A 90 -1.29 -14.19 -12.48
CA PHE A 90 -1.62 -12.95 -11.77
C PHE A 90 -0.35 -12.19 -11.35
N ARG A 91 0.61 -12.87 -10.72
CA ARG A 91 1.89 -12.27 -10.29
C ARG A 91 2.69 -11.76 -11.47
N LEU A 92 2.69 -12.50 -12.58
CA LEU A 92 3.34 -12.09 -13.82
C LEU A 92 2.70 -10.82 -14.38
N ALA A 93 1.37 -10.79 -14.49
CA ALA A 93 0.62 -9.64 -14.98
C ALA A 93 0.88 -8.40 -14.10
N ASN A 94 0.93 -8.57 -12.77
CA ASN A 94 1.21 -7.48 -11.84
C ASN A 94 2.63 -6.91 -12.05
N LYS A 95 3.63 -7.79 -12.22
CA LYS A 95 5.01 -7.38 -12.57
C LYS A 95 5.07 -6.67 -13.93
N MET A 96 4.31 -7.14 -14.92
CA MET A 96 4.24 -6.51 -16.24
C MET A 96 3.64 -5.10 -16.17
N ALA A 97 2.58 -4.91 -15.37
CA ALA A 97 1.96 -3.60 -15.16
C ALA A 97 2.96 -2.62 -14.53
N LEU A 98 3.64 -3.03 -13.46
CA LEU A 98 4.68 -2.23 -12.81
C LEU A 98 5.82 -1.87 -13.78
N ARG A 99 6.26 -2.84 -14.58
CA ARG A 99 7.31 -2.59 -15.59
C ARG A 99 6.86 -1.57 -16.62
N LYS A 100 5.66 -1.69 -17.16
CA LYS A 100 5.11 -0.73 -18.16
C LYS A 100 5.00 0.69 -17.59
N ILE A 101 4.57 0.80 -16.33
CA ILE A 101 4.55 2.06 -15.58
C ILE A 101 5.98 2.62 -15.43
N SER A 102 6.97 1.79 -15.10
CA SER A 102 8.39 2.18 -14.97
C SER A 102 9.07 2.59 -16.28
N GLU A 103 8.64 2.03 -17.42
CA GLU A 103 9.17 2.35 -18.75
C GLU A 103 8.67 3.70 -19.25
N THR A 104 7.47 4.10 -18.81
CA THR A 104 6.83 5.34 -19.25
C THR A 104 7.38 6.58 -18.54
N ASP A 105 7.94 6.41 -17.33
CA ASP A 105 8.48 7.51 -16.56
C ASP A 105 9.91 7.14 -16.08
N SER A 106 10.92 7.79 -16.67
CA SER A 106 12.34 7.58 -16.35
C SER A 106 12.70 8.05 -14.95
N ARG A 107 11.94 9.02 -14.38
CA ARG A 107 11.99 9.33 -12.95
C ARG A 107 11.35 8.23 -12.13
N LEU A 108 10.34 7.52 -12.63
CA LEU A 108 9.79 6.27 -12.09
C LEU A 108 10.73 5.07 -12.17
N LYS A 109 11.83 5.07 -12.93
CA LYS A 109 12.84 4.02 -12.70
C LYS A 109 13.52 4.21 -11.33
N LEU A 110 13.78 5.47 -10.96
CA LEU A 110 14.27 5.88 -9.65
C LEU A 110 13.13 6.01 -8.61
N PHE A 111 11.92 6.33 -9.05
CA PHE A 111 10.74 6.63 -8.26
C PHE A 111 9.88 5.40 -8.06
N VAL A 112 9.80 4.40 -8.93
CA VAL A 112 9.27 3.06 -8.60
C VAL A 112 10.16 2.46 -7.52
N ASN A 113 11.49 2.47 -7.65
CA ASN A 113 12.33 1.97 -6.56
C ASN A 113 12.19 2.82 -5.29
N SER A 114 12.32 4.15 -5.38
CA SER A 114 12.19 5.01 -4.19
C SER A 114 10.76 5.22 -3.67
N VAL A 115 9.71 4.89 -4.42
CA VAL A 115 8.29 4.92 -3.99
C VAL A 115 7.81 3.56 -3.58
N ILE A 116 8.32 2.48 -4.15
CA ILE A 116 8.19 1.17 -3.53
C ILE A 116 8.87 1.26 -2.17
N GLU A 117 10.10 1.76 -2.09
CA GLU A 117 10.80 1.99 -0.82
C GLU A 117 10.05 3.01 0.05
N GLN A 118 9.66 4.20 -0.43
CA GLN A 118 8.92 5.18 0.40
C GLN A 118 7.53 4.71 0.79
N ALA A 119 6.81 3.96 -0.05
CA ALA A 119 5.52 3.38 0.30
C ALA A 119 5.73 2.25 1.30
N GLN A 120 6.68 1.35 1.10
CA GLN A 120 7.07 0.34 2.08
C GLN A 120 7.51 0.99 3.40
N LEU A 121 8.23 2.11 3.39
CA LEU A 121 8.62 2.85 4.60
C LEU A 121 7.42 3.54 5.27
N ARG A 122 6.55 4.22 4.50
CA ARG A 122 5.32 4.88 4.98
C ARG A 122 4.27 3.90 5.50
N LYS A 123 4.23 2.71 4.94
CA LYS A 123 3.22 1.71 5.26
C LYS A 123 3.76 0.75 6.31
N GLY A 124 5.06 0.48 6.29
CA GLY A 124 5.79 -0.14 7.38
C GLY A 124 5.69 0.68 8.66
N SER A 125 5.78 2.02 8.58
CA SER A 125 5.57 2.87 9.75
C SER A 125 4.16 2.72 10.33
N ARG A 126 3.12 2.71 9.48
CA ARG A 126 1.73 2.44 9.91
C ARG A 126 1.54 1.06 10.53
N ILE A 127 2.11 0.02 9.92
CA ILE A 127 2.07 -1.34 10.45
C ILE A 127 2.72 -1.40 11.84
N CYS A 128 3.84 -0.69 12.04
CA CYS A 128 4.48 -0.59 13.35
C CYS A 128 3.64 0.17 14.38
N MET A 129 2.91 1.22 13.98
CA MET A 129 1.97 1.91 14.87
C MET A 129 0.82 1.01 15.34
N HIS A 130 0.41 0.04 14.53
CA HIS A 130 -0.58 -0.96 14.90
C HIS A 130 -0.01 -2.12 15.76
N GLY A 131 1.23 -1.98 16.26
CA GLY A 131 1.82 -2.90 17.25
C GLY A 131 2.67 -4.03 16.66
N VAL A 132 2.89 -4.07 15.35
CA VAL A 132 3.76 -5.06 14.72
C VAL A 132 5.23 -4.64 14.82
N SER A 133 6.12 -5.55 15.19
CA SER A 133 7.54 -5.20 15.38
C SER A 133 8.21 -4.78 14.07
N VAL A 134 9.11 -3.80 14.14
CA VAL A 134 9.91 -3.29 13.02
C VAL A 134 10.61 -4.41 12.24
N ALA A 135 11.12 -5.41 12.96
CA ALA A 135 11.79 -6.55 12.34
C ALA A 135 10.85 -7.40 11.50
N ARG A 136 9.63 -7.65 12.00
CA ARG A 136 8.61 -8.41 11.28
C ARG A 136 8.08 -7.60 10.09
N THR A 137 7.83 -6.31 10.28
CA THR A 137 7.37 -5.40 9.23
C THR A 137 8.39 -5.27 8.10
N ALA A 138 9.67 -5.10 8.41
CA ALA A 138 10.73 -5.02 7.42
C ALA A 138 10.86 -6.32 6.61
N SER A 139 10.71 -7.48 7.28
CA SER A 139 10.70 -8.79 6.62
C SER A 139 9.52 -8.96 5.66
N ILE A 140 8.31 -8.57 6.07
CA ILE A 140 7.10 -8.66 5.25
C ILE A 140 7.21 -7.75 4.01
N LEU A 141 7.78 -6.57 4.19
CA LEU A 141 7.86 -5.58 3.14
C LEU A 141 9.11 -5.73 2.26
N GLY A 142 10.04 -6.64 2.60
CA GLY A 142 11.28 -6.84 1.86
C GLY A 142 12.22 -5.64 1.89
N ILE A 143 12.21 -4.85 2.98
CA ILE A 143 13.03 -3.64 3.14
C ILE A 143 14.04 -3.78 4.27
N SER A 144 15.05 -2.90 4.32
CA SER A 144 15.98 -2.88 5.43
C SER A 144 15.30 -2.45 6.72
N ARG A 145 15.56 -3.20 7.81
CA ARG A 145 15.19 -2.80 9.17
C ARG A 145 15.72 -1.41 9.52
N TRP A 146 16.93 -1.10 9.08
CA TRP A 146 17.60 0.17 9.37
C TRP A 146 16.92 1.34 8.66
N GLU A 147 16.52 1.16 7.39
CA GLU A 147 15.79 2.18 6.63
C GLU A 147 14.42 2.45 7.25
N LEU A 148 13.71 1.41 7.68
CA LEU A 148 12.43 1.55 8.37
C LEU A 148 12.57 2.30 9.70
N MET A 149 13.58 1.98 10.51
CA MET A 149 13.87 2.72 11.75
C MET A 149 14.23 4.18 11.49
N GLN A 150 15.06 4.44 10.48
CA GLN A 150 15.47 5.80 10.13
C GLN A 150 14.27 6.63 9.67
N TYR A 151 13.34 6.03 8.91
CA TYR A 151 12.11 6.69 8.50
C TYR A 151 11.18 6.97 9.69
N LEU A 152 10.94 5.97 10.55
CA LEU A 152 10.15 6.11 11.78
C LEU A 152 10.66 7.27 12.66
N GLY A 153 11.98 7.39 12.83
CA GLY A 153 12.59 8.45 13.63
C GLY A 153 12.53 9.84 12.99
N ARG A 154 12.50 9.93 11.65
CA ARG A 154 12.43 11.20 10.91
C ARG A 154 11.01 11.74 10.79
N THR A 155 9.99 10.88 10.73
CA THR A 155 8.60 11.31 10.49
C THR A 155 7.85 11.79 11.71
N GLY A 156 8.51 12.02 12.86
CA GLY A 156 7.98 12.65 14.08
C GLY A 156 6.46 12.72 14.13
N PHE A 157 5.82 11.62 14.54
CA PHE A 157 4.39 11.37 14.41
C PHE A 157 3.55 12.50 15.06
N HIS A 158 3.02 13.40 14.23
CA HIS A 158 2.20 14.54 14.65
C HIS A 158 0.80 14.58 14.02
N GLU A 159 0.34 13.49 13.41
CA GLU A 159 -1.03 13.41 12.89
C GLU A 159 -1.74 12.20 13.52
N ASP A 160 -2.92 12.45 14.08
CA ASP A 160 -3.83 11.57 14.82
C ASP A 160 -3.51 11.29 16.30
N MET A 161 -3.03 12.29 17.05
CA MET A 161 -3.33 12.30 18.49
C MET A 161 -4.81 12.67 18.66
N PRO A 162 -5.69 11.80 19.18
CA PRO A 162 -6.96 12.26 19.71
C PRO A 162 -6.60 13.32 20.76
N GLU A 163 -7.26 14.48 20.66
CA GLU A 163 -7.13 15.68 21.50
C GLU A 163 -6.14 15.59 22.66
N THR A 164 -5.20 16.54 22.74
CA THR A 164 -4.29 16.68 23.88
C THR A 164 -5.05 16.60 25.21
N VAL A 165 -5.06 15.42 25.83
CA VAL A 165 -5.74 15.20 27.10
C VAL A 165 -4.99 16.00 28.16
N ASN A 166 -5.71 16.92 28.82
CA ASN A 166 -5.14 17.78 29.86
C ASN A 166 -4.41 16.93 30.92
N SER A 167 -3.22 17.39 31.32
CA SER A 167 -2.38 16.79 32.37
C SER A 167 -3.16 16.38 33.62
N ALA A 168 -4.16 17.16 34.03
CA ALA A 168 -5.03 16.87 35.17
C ALA A 168 -5.87 15.60 34.96
N SER A 169 -6.45 15.43 33.77
CA SER A 169 -7.24 14.25 33.42
C SER A 169 -6.38 12.98 33.34
N ARG A 170 -5.12 13.13 32.89
CA ARG A 170 -4.15 12.02 32.89
C ARG A 170 -3.76 11.61 34.31
N LEU A 171 -3.52 12.58 35.20
CA LEU A 171 -3.18 12.33 36.59
C LEU A 171 -4.35 11.64 37.32
N ALA A 172 -5.58 12.10 37.11
CA ALA A 172 -6.78 11.49 37.69
C ALA A 172 -6.98 10.03 37.25
N LEU A 173 -6.74 9.74 35.96
CA LEU A 173 -6.78 8.36 35.45
C LEU A 173 -5.69 7.49 36.11
N ALA A 174 -4.45 8.01 36.18
CA ALA A 174 -3.34 7.29 36.80
C ALA A 174 -3.60 7.00 38.29
N MET A 175 -4.14 7.97 39.04
CA MET A 175 -4.54 7.77 40.43
C MET A 175 -5.68 6.76 40.57
N LYS A 176 -6.63 6.71 39.63
CA LYS A 176 -7.71 5.72 39.65
C LYS A 176 -7.22 4.29 39.37
N VAL A 177 -6.22 4.15 38.49
CA VAL A 177 -5.71 2.82 38.08
C VAL A 177 -4.66 2.29 39.04
N PHE A 178 -3.82 3.17 39.60
CA PHE A 178 -2.64 2.78 40.38
C PHE A 178 -2.65 3.31 41.83
N GLY A 179 -3.60 4.17 42.19
CA GLY A 179 -3.75 4.67 43.56
C GLY A 179 -4.60 3.71 44.39
N ALA A 180 -3.98 2.60 44.82
CA ALA A 180 -4.37 1.82 45.99
C ALA A 180 -3.36 2.09 47.10
#